data_AF-A0A9X3AMG4-F1
#
_entry.id   AF-A0A9X3AMG4-F1
#
_cell.length_a   1.000
_cell.length_b   1.000
_cell.length_c   1.000
_cell.angle_alpha   90.00
_cell.angle_beta   90.00
_cell.angle_gamma   90.00
#
_symmetry.space_group_name_H-M   'P 1'
#
loop_
_entity.id
_entity.type
_entity.pdbx_description
1 polymer ?
#
loop_
_entity_poly.entity_id
_entity_poly.type
_entity_poly.pdbx_seq_one_letter_code
_entity_poly.pdbx_strand_id
1 'polypeptide(L)'
;MLRKVGRLFVIKTRIEACLIIYALALGACERGVHYMAQFPGVGGKLLFVAATGSVFLAGAKIFDCLRFEKERREAASTASPG
;
A
#
# COMPACT_ATOMS: atom_id res chain seq x y z
N MET A 1 -7.13 -1.47 -25.14
CA MET A 1 -6.22 -0.78 -24.20
C MET A 1 -6.58 -0.98 -22.72
N LEU A 2 -7.87 -1.10 -22.33
CA LEU A 2 -8.28 -1.28 -20.93
C LEU A 2 -7.59 -2.45 -20.17
N ARG A 3 -7.32 -3.57 -20.85
CA ARG A 3 -6.60 -4.72 -20.24
C ARG A 3 -5.15 -4.39 -19.83
N LYS A 4 -4.49 -3.43 -20.50
CA LYS A 4 -3.13 -2.97 -20.12
C LYS A 4 -3.16 -2.07 -18.89
N VAL A 5 -4.20 -1.25 -18.75
CA VAL A 5 -4.39 -0.36 -17.59
C VAL A 5 -4.70 -1.18 -16.34
N GLY A 6 -5.58 -2.19 -16.45
CA GLY A 6 -5.90 -3.08 -15.33
C GLY A 6 -4.68 -3.81 -14.76
N ARG A 7 -3.67 -4.11 -15.59
CA ARG A 7 -2.43 -4.76 -15.15
C ARG A 7 -1.55 -3.85 -14.28
N LEU A 8 -1.71 -2.53 -14.38
CA LEU A 8 -1.00 -1.57 -13.53
C LEU A 8 -1.56 -1.57 -12.08
N PHE A 9 -2.79 -2.04 -11.89
CA PHE A 9 -3.44 -2.20 -10.59
C PHE A 9 -3.26 -3.61 -9.98
N VAL A 10 -2.45 -4.46 -10.61
CA VAL A 10 -2.12 -5.79 -10.08
C VAL A 10 -0.72 -5.75 -9.51
N ILE A 11 -0.60 -5.95 -8.21
CA ILE A 11 0.69 -5.96 -7.50
C ILE A 11 1.21 -7.39 -7.54
N LYS A 12 2.33 -7.63 -8.23
CA LYS A 12 2.94 -8.97 -8.35
C LYS A 12 4.25 -9.09 -7.60
N THR A 13 4.96 -7.98 -7.44
CA THR A 13 6.31 -7.97 -6.88
C THR A 13 6.42 -7.10 -5.65
N ARG A 14 7.43 -7.40 -4.81
CA ARG A 14 7.73 -6.56 -3.64
C ARG A 14 8.12 -5.14 -4.03
N ILE A 15 8.75 -4.95 -5.18
CA ILE A 15 9.16 -3.63 -5.68
C ILE A 15 7.93 -2.80 -6.05
N GLU A 16 6.96 -3.38 -6.78
CA GLU A 16 5.69 -2.70 -7.08
C GLU A 16 4.94 -2.33 -5.79
N ALA A 17 4.89 -3.23 -4.81
CA ALA A 17 4.32 -2.95 -3.50
C ALA A 17 5.02 -1.77 -2.82
N CYS A 18 6.36 -1.76 -2.77
CA CYS A 18 7.14 -0.66 -2.20
C CYS A 18 6.89 0.67 -2.94
N LEU A 19 6.77 0.66 -4.28
CA LEU A 19 6.48 1.86 -5.06
C LEU A 19 5.09 2.43 -4.74
N ILE A 20 4.07 1.56 -4.60
CA ILE A 20 2.72 1.98 -4.22
C ILE A 20 2.72 2.56 -2.79
N ILE A 21 3.36 1.88 -1.83
CA ILE A 21 3.45 2.35 -0.44
C ILE A 21 4.18 3.69 -0.38
N TYR A 22 5.25 3.86 -1.16
CA TYR A 22 5.98 5.12 -1.27
C TYR A 22 5.10 6.25 -1.82
N ALA A 23 4.34 6.00 -2.89
CA ALA A 23 3.41 6.98 -3.45
C ALA A 23 2.30 7.37 -2.44
N LEU A 24 1.78 6.40 -1.70
CA LEU A 24 0.81 6.65 -0.62
C LEU A 24 1.42 7.48 0.52
N ALA A 25 2.66 7.17 0.91
CA ALA A 25 3.39 7.92 1.94
C ALA A 25 3.63 9.37 1.53
N LEU A 26 4.08 9.61 0.29
CA LEU A 26 4.25 10.95 -0.27
C LEU A 26 2.96 11.77 -0.19
N GLY A 27 1.84 11.22 -0.68
CA GLY A 27 0.56 11.91 -0.65
C GLY A 27 0.02 12.14 0.77
N ALA A 28 0.25 11.21 1.69
CA ALA A 28 -0.12 11.36 3.10
C ALA A 28 0.72 12.44 3.79
N CYS A 29 2.01 12.54 3.48
CA CYS A 29 2.90 13.58 4.00
C CYS A 29 2.47 14.97 3.52
N GLU A 30 2.20 15.13 2.22
CA GLU A 30 1.78 16.41 1.66
C GLU A 30 0.42 16.88 2.22
N ARG A 31 -0.57 15.97 2.31
CA ARG A 31 -1.83 16.27 3.00
C ARG A 31 -1.65 16.54 4.49
N GLY A 32 -0.71 15.84 5.12
CA GLY A 32 -0.32 16.01 6.50
C GLY A 32 0.14 17.42 6.84
N VAL A 33 1.05 17.95 6.02
CA VAL A 33 1.54 19.32 6.13
C VAL A 33 0.39 20.31 5.92
N HIS A 34 -0.50 20.04 4.95
CA HIS A 34 -1.71 20.84 4.76
C HIS A 34 -2.65 20.83 5.98
N TYR A 35 -2.82 19.70 6.67
CA TYR A 35 -3.62 19.63 7.88
C TYR A 35 -3.04 20.46 9.02
N MET A 36 -1.71 20.48 9.16
CA MET A 36 -1.05 21.31 10.17
C MET A 36 -1.19 22.81 9.87
N ALA A 37 -1.22 23.20 8.59
CA ALA A 37 -1.44 24.58 8.17
C ALA A 37 -2.90 25.03 8.31
N GLN A 38 -3.87 24.18 7.95
CA GLN A 38 -5.31 24.51 8.02
C GLN A 38 -5.90 24.43 9.43
N PHE A 39 -5.42 23.49 10.25
CA PHE A 39 -5.94 23.25 11.60
C PHE A 39 -4.82 23.45 12.64
N PRO A 40 -4.48 24.71 12.96
CA PRO A 40 -3.45 25.01 13.93
C PRO A 40 -3.81 24.46 15.32
N GLY A 41 -2.88 23.73 15.93
CA GLY A 41 -3.07 23.11 17.24
C GLY A 41 -2.94 21.59 17.21
N VAL A 42 -3.63 20.91 18.13
CA VAL A 42 -3.57 19.45 18.28
C VAL A 42 -4.31 18.73 17.16
N GLY A 43 -5.38 19.33 16.62
CA GLY A 43 -6.20 18.75 15.55
C GLY A 43 -5.40 18.43 14.28
N GLY A 44 -4.60 19.37 13.77
CA GLY A 44 -3.75 19.13 12.59
C GLY A 44 -2.70 18.04 12.81
N LYS A 45 -2.12 17.94 14.02
CA LYS A 45 -1.16 16.88 14.37
C LYS A 45 -1.82 15.50 14.43
N LEU A 46 -3.02 15.40 15.02
CA LEU A 46 -3.78 14.16 15.05
C LEU A 46 -4.15 13.70 13.63
N LEU A 47 -4.59 14.62 12.78
CA LEU A 47 -4.90 14.32 11.37
C LEU A 47 -3.64 13.90 10.59
N PHE A 48 -2.49 14.52 10.86
CA PHE A 48 -1.23 14.11 10.24
C PHE A 48 -0.80 12.69 10.65
N VAL A 49 -0.89 12.37 11.94
CA VAL A 49 -0.60 11.03 12.46
C VAL A 49 -1.62 10.02 11.95
N ALA A 50 -2.89 10.37 11.84
CA ALA A 50 -3.91 9.49 11.27
C ALA A 50 -3.63 9.21 9.78
N ALA A 51 -3.26 10.24 9.00
CA ALA A 51 -2.94 10.10 7.59
C ALA A 51 -1.72 9.21 7.37
N THR A 52 -0.61 9.48 8.05
CA THR A 52 0.61 8.65 7.97
C THR A 52 0.42 7.26 8.57
N GLY A 53 -0.30 7.14 9.68
CA GLY A 53 -0.69 5.88 10.31
C GLY A 53 -1.48 4.95 9.37
N SER A 54 -2.40 5.51 8.57
CA SER A 54 -3.16 4.73 7.58
C SER A 54 -2.27 4.08 6.52
N VAL A 55 -1.15 4.72 6.16
CA VAL A 55 -0.19 4.18 5.18
C VAL A 55 0.53 2.95 5.73
N PHE A 56 0.87 2.94 7.02
CA PHE A 56 1.47 1.75 7.65
C PHE A 56 0.52 0.56 7.64
N LEU A 57 -0.76 0.79 7.97
CA LEU A 57 -1.79 -0.26 7.95
C LEU A 57 -2.02 -0.80 6.53
N ALA A 58 -2.08 0.10 5.55
CA ALA A 58 -2.17 -0.27 4.13
C ALA A 58 -0.93 -1.07 3.69
N GLY A 59 0.27 -0.63 4.07
CA GLY A 59 1.52 -1.32 3.76
C GLY A 59 1.55 -2.74 4.30
N ALA A 60 1.16 -2.95 5.57
CA ALA A 60 1.09 -4.27 6.18
C ALA A 60 0.15 -5.21 5.40
N LYS A 61 -1.04 -4.72 5.03
CA LYS A 61 -2.01 -5.50 4.23
C LYS A 61 -1.49 -5.84 2.84
N ILE A 62 -0.82 -4.91 2.17
CA ILE A 62 -0.23 -5.15 0.84
C ILE A 62 0.83 -6.26 0.92
N PHE A 63 1.72 -6.21 1.93
CA PHE A 63 2.73 -7.25 2.13
C PHE A 63 2.13 -8.61 2.49
N ASP A 64 1.11 -8.65 3.34
CA ASP A 64 0.39 -9.88 3.68
C ASP A 64 -0.23 -10.53 2.44
N CYS A 65 -0.96 -9.75 1.62
CA CYS A 65 -1.52 -10.26 0.37
C CYS A 65 -0.45 -10.85 -0.54
N LEU A 66 0.71 -10.19 -0.67
CA LEU A 66 1.81 -10.69 -1.49
C LEU A 66 2.40 -12.00 -0.96
N ARG A 67 2.47 -12.17 0.38
CA ARG A 67 2.88 -13.43 1.01
C ARG A 67 1.89 -14.54 0.68
N PHE A 68 0.58 -14.29 0.86
CA PHE A 68 -0.47 -15.27 0.58
C PHE A 68 -0.50 -15.66 -0.90
N GLU A 69 -0.31 -14.72 -1.83
CA GLU A 69 -0.23 -15.05 -3.25
C GLU A 69 0.99 -15.93 -3.59
N LYS A 70 2.14 -15.67 -2.95
CA LYS A 70 3.34 -16.51 -3.10
C LYS A 70 3.09 -17.93 -2.58
N GLU A 71 2.54 -18.07 -1.38
CA GLU A 71 2.21 -19.36 -0.76
C GLU A 71 1.19 -20.14 -1.62
N ARG A 72 0.14 -19.48 -2.13
CA ARG A 72 -0.84 -20.11 -3.03
C ARG A 72 -0.20 -20.62 -4.32
N ARG A 73 0.76 -19.87 -4.89
CA ARG A 73 1.47 -20.27 -6.11
C ARG A 73 2.40 -21.45 -5.86
N GLU A 74 3.06 -21.49 -4.72
CA GLU A 74 3.93 -22.61 -4.29
C GLU A 74 3.10 -23.88 -4.04
N ALA A 75 1.97 -23.78 -3.32
CA ALA A 75 1.07 -24.92 -3.09
C ALA A 75 0.45 -25.48 -4.39
N ALA A 76 0.14 -24.63 -5.36
CA ALA A 76 -0.32 -25.08 -6.67
C ALA A 76 0.77 -25.81 -7.47
N SER A 77 2.04 -25.47 -7.25
CA SER A 77 3.17 -26.14 -7.92
C SER A 77 3.50 -27.52 -7.34
N THR A 78 3.21 -27.75 -6.06
CA THR A 78 3.45 -29.04 -5.39
C THR A 78 2.28 -30.02 -5.52
N ALA A 79 1.06 -29.52 -5.76
CA ALA A 79 -0.16 -30.33 -5.93
C ALA A 79 -0.35 -30.95 -7.33
N SER A 80 0.67 -30.90 -8.20
CA SER A 80 0.69 -31.62 -9.48
C SER A 80 1.60 -32.86 -9.39
N PRO A 81 1.16 -33.96 -8.76
CA PRO A 81 1.80 -35.25 -8.97
C PRO A 81 1.41 -35.75 -10.37
N GLY A 82 2.42 -35.92 -11.23
CA GLY A 82 2.33 -36.82 -12.38
C GLY A 82 2.44 -38.27 -11.95
#